data_AF-A0A8S3K9R4-F1
#
_entry.id   AF-A0A8S3K9R4-F1
#
_cell.length_a   1.000
_cell.length_b   1.000
_cell.length_c   1.000
_cell.angle_alpha   90.00
_cell.angle_beta   90.00
_cell.angle_gamma   90.00
#
_symmetry.space_group_name_H-M   'P 1'
#
loop_
_entity.id
_entity.type
_entity.pdbx_description
1 polymer ?
#
loop_
_entity_poly.entity_id
_entity_poly.type
_entity_poly.pdbx_seq_one_letter_code
_entity_poly.pdbx_strand_id
1 'polypeptide(L)' 'MFRAGQDLKLLFLDSRVSQITGYEPQDLVDRTLYHYVHTQDLMALRWAHQV' A
#
# COMPACT_ATOMS: atom_id res chain seq x y z
N MET A 1 -4.79 3.40 9.31
CA MET A 1 -3.31 3.51 9.36
C MET A 1 -2.70 2.22 8.85
N PHE A 2 -1.53 2.26 8.23
CA PHE A 2 -0.81 1.07 7.79
C PHE A 2 0.65 1.12 8.22
N ARG A 3 1.27 -0.05 8.34
CA ARG A 3 2.72 -0.20 8.51
C ARG A 3 3.25 -0.93 7.29
N ALA A 4 4.33 -0.43 6.71
CA ALA A 4 5.02 -1.06 5.60
C ALA A 4 6.50 -1.26 5.92
N GLY A 5 7.12 -2.22 5.22
CA GLY A 5 8.57 -2.39 5.20
C GLY A 5 9.27 -1.29 4.38
N GLN A 6 10.60 -1.34 4.36
CA GLN A 6 11.44 -0.44 3.56
C GLN A 6 11.28 -0.60 2.04
N ASP A 7 10.58 -1.63 1.59
CA ASP A 7 10.23 -1.90 0.19
C ASP A 7 8.76 -1.55 -0.13
N LEU A 8 8.09 -0.85 0.80
CA LEU A 8 6.64 -0.60 0.80
C LEU A 8 5.77 -1.87 0.81
N LYS A 9 6.31 -3.01 1.25
CA LYS A 9 5.51 -4.22 1.52
C LYS A 9 4.58 -3.98 2.71
N LEU A 10 3.28 -4.19 2.51
CA LEU A 10 2.26 -3.96 3.54
C LEU A 10 2.36 -5.05 4.62
N LEU A 11 2.71 -4.64 5.84
CA LEU A 11 2.90 -5.52 7.00
C LEU A 11 1.69 -5.51 7.94
N PHE A 12 0.96 -4.40 7.97
CA PHE A 12 -0.21 -4.23 8.80
C PHE A 12 -1.12 -3.17 8.20
N LEU A 13 -2.43 -3.40 8.27
CA LEU A 13 -3.49 -2.49 7.85
C LEU A 13 -4.56 -2.44 8.94
N ASP A 14 -5.04 -1.25 9.24
CA ASP A 14 -6.20 -1.02 10.09
C ASP A 14 -7.49 -1.58 9.45
N SER A 15 -8.40 -2.10 10.27
CA SER A 15 -9.65 -2.75 9.81
C SER A 15 -10.55 -1.82 8.99
N ARG A 16 -10.40 -0.49 9.12
CA ARG A 16 -11.16 0.48 8.32
C ARG A 16 -10.79 0.47 6.83
N VAL A 17 -9.72 -0.21 6.42
CA VAL A 17 -9.31 -0.23 5.00
C VAL A 17 -10.43 -0.80 4.11
N SER A 18 -11.16 -1.81 4.58
CA SER A 18 -12.26 -2.43 3.81
C SER A 18 -13.38 -1.45 3.51
N GLN A 19 -13.67 -0.52 4.42
CA GLN A 19 -14.70 0.50 4.23
C GLN A 19 -14.30 1.56 3.17
N ILE A 20 -13.00 1.77 2.97
CA ILE A 20 -12.49 2.84 2.10
C ILE A 20 -12.16 2.29 0.71
N THR A 21 -11.58 1.10 0.63
CA THR A 21 -11.07 0.53 -0.62
C THR A 21 -11.87 -0.67 -1.12
N GLY A 22 -12.73 -1.26 -0.28
CA GLY A 22 -13.47 -2.49 -0.60
C GLY A 22 -12.62 -3.77 -0.55
N TYR A 23 -11.33 -3.67 -0.20
CA TYR A 23 -10.44 -4.82 -0.04
C TYR A 23 -10.34 -5.22 1.43
N GLU A 24 -10.33 -6.52 1.71
CA GLU A 24 -10.04 -6.98 3.05
C GLU A 24 -8.55 -6.78 3.38
N PRO A 25 -8.21 -6.40 4.63
CA PRO A 25 -6.82 -6.18 5.04
C PRO A 25 -5.89 -7.36 4.68
N GLN A 26 -6.38 -8.58 4.88
CA GLN A 26 -5.63 -9.82 4.64
C GLN A 26 -5.26 -10.05 3.17
N ASP A 27 -6.04 -9.50 2.22
CA ASP A 27 -5.77 -9.63 0.78
C ASP A 27 -4.68 -8.66 0.31
N LEU A 28 -4.46 -7.60 1.09
CA LEU A 28 -3.50 -6.54 0.83
C LEU A 28 -2.15 -6.76 1.54
N VAL A 29 -2.16 -7.46 2.68
CA VAL A 29 -0.93 -7.81 3.41
C VAL A 29 -0.01 -8.66 2.52
N ASP A 30 1.30 -8.54 2.75
CA ASP A 30 2.36 -9.22 2.00
C ASP A 30 2.49 -8.80 0.52
N ARG A 31 1.76 -7.76 0.09
CA ARG A 31 1.92 -7.12 -1.22
C ARG A 31 2.57 -5.75 -1.06
N THR A 32 3.33 -5.31 -2.07
CA THR A 32 3.88 -3.95 -2.07
C THR A 32 2.83 -2.94 -2.47
N LEU A 33 2.88 -1.74 -1.91
CA LEU A 33 1.96 -0.65 -2.24
C LEU A 33 1.92 -0.36 -3.76
N TYR A 34 3.04 -0.58 -4.46
CA TYR A 34 3.16 -0.46 -5.91
C TYR A 34 2.14 -1.29 -6.72
N HIS A 35 1.59 -2.37 -6.17
CA HIS A 35 0.58 -3.18 -6.85
C HIS A 35 -0.79 -2.48 -6.93
N TYR A 36 -1.07 -1.54 -6.04
CA TYR A 36 -2.39 -0.94 -5.87
C TYR A 36 -2.45 0.53 -6.32
N VAL A 37 -1.31 1.18 -6.52
CA VAL A 37 -1.25 2.56 -6.98
C VAL A 37 -1.47 2.63 -8.48
N HIS A 38 -2.23 3.62 -8.91
CA HIS A 38 -2.50 3.85 -10.33
C HIS A 38 -1.20 4.12 -11.10
N THR A 39 -1.14 3.67 -12.35
CA THR A 39 0.10 3.69 -13.14
C THR A 39 0.64 5.10 -13.37
N GLN A 40 -0.24 6.10 -13.49
CA GLN A 40 0.15 7.51 -13.64
C GLN A 40 0.84 8.07 -12.38
N ASP A 41 0.60 7.49 -11.20
CA ASP A 41 1.13 7.95 -9.93
C ASP A 41 2.39 7.18 -9.49
N LEU A 42 2.75 6.10 -10.21
CA LEU A 42 3.88 5.23 -9.86
C LEU A 42 5.21 5.98 -9.79
N MET A 43 5.45 6.94 -10.70
CA MET A 43 6.71 7.70 -10.71
C MET A 43 6.80 8.65 -9.52
N ALA A 44 5.70 9.32 -9.18
CA ALA A 44 5.63 10.18 -8.00
C ALA A 44 5.83 9.38 -6.71
N LEU A 45 5.16 8.22 -6.58
CA LEU A 45 5.33 7.32 -5.45
C LEU A 45 6.78 6.81 -5.35
N ARG A 46 7.38 6.41 -6.48
CA ARG A 46 8.76 5.93 -6.51
C ARG A 46 9.75 7.00 -6.08
N TRP A 47 9.57 8.24 -6.52
CA TRP A 47 10.38 9.34 -6.04
C TRP A 47 10.25 9.46 -4.52
N ALA A 48 9.03 9.57 -4.00
CA ALA A 48 8.79 9.75 -2.57
C ALA A 48 9.34 8.60 -1.72
N HIS A 49 9.38 7.38 -2.25
CA HIS A 49 9.94 6.21 -1.57
C HIS A 49 11.47 6.23 -1.47
N GLN A 50 12.16 6.90 -2.40
CA GLN A 50 13.62 6.94 -2.45
C GLN A 50 14.23 8.11 -1.66
N VAL A 51 13.41 8.96 -1.06
CA VAL A 51 13.81 10.10 -0.21
C VAL A 51 13.85 9.67 1.24
#